data_AF-A0A6M0FDP4-F1
#
_entry.id   AF-A0A6M0FDP4-F1
#
_cell.length_a   1.000
_cell.length_b   1.000
_cell.length_c   1.000
_cell.angle_alpha   90.00
_cell.angle_beta   90.00
_cell.angle_gamma   90.00
#
_symmetry.space_group_name_H-M   'P 1'
#
loop_
_entity.id
_entity.type
_entity.pdbx_description
1 polymer ?
#
loop_
_entity_poly.entity_id
_entity_poly.type
_entity_poly.pdbx_seq_one_letter_code
_entity_poly.pdbx_strand_id
1 'polypeptide(L)' 'MTKTQQEIIRQGYEALINSLGIIDTIRFIQYYSSGQGDYTQERHQWLDKTPPDEIFALMKQQPENDNHEYDEIIN' A
#
# COMPACT_ATOMS: atom_id res chain seq x y z
N MET A 1 -27.78 17.29 -5.24
CA MET A 1 -26.41 17.80 -4.98
C MET A 1 -25.43 16.87 -5.64
N THR A 2 -24.38 17.40 -6.26
CA THR A 2 -23.30 16.61 -6.87
C THR A 2 -22.35 16.15 -5.77
N LYS A 3 -21.82 14.93 -5.88
CA LYS A 3 -20.81 14.42 -4.94
C LYS A 3 -19.54 15.26 -4.99
N THR A 4 -18.87 15.38 -3.85
CA THR A 4 -17.53 15.93 -3.72
C THR A 4 -16.49 14.99 -4.35
N GLN A 5 -15.30 15.50 -4.60
CA GLN A 5 -14.20 14.69 -5.13
C GLN A 5 -13.84 13.53 -4.20
N GLN A 6 -13.82 13.76 -2.88
CA GLN A 6 -13.52 12.73 -1.88
C GLN A 6 -14.58 11.61 -1.88
N GLU A 7 -15.86 11.96 -2.00
CA GLU A 7 -16.94 10.98 -2.09
C GLU A 7 -16.83 10.12 -3.36
N ILE A 8 -16.41 10.71 -4.48
CA ILE A 8 -16.17 9.97 -5.72
C ILE A 8 -14.98 9.02 -5.60
N ILE A 9 -13.88 9.48 -5.00
CA ILE A 9 -12.68 8.66 -4.77
C ILE A 9 -13.01 7.46 -3.89
N ARG A 10 -13.66 7.70 -2.74
CA ARG A 10 -14.10 6.63 -1.83
C ARG A 10 -14.99 5.62 -2.55
N GLN A 11 -15.99 6.10 -3.29
CA GLN A 11 -16.89 5.23 -4.04
C GLN A 11 -16.14 4.38 -5.10
N GLY A 12 -15.11 4.96 -5.73
CA GLY A 12 -14.26 4.25 -6.69
C GLY A 12 -13.49 3.11 -6.06
N TYR A 13 -12.87 3.34 -4.90
CA TYR A 13 -12.16 2.29 -4.17
C TYR A 13 -13.08 1.17 -3.69
N GLU A 14 -14.24 1.52 -3.11
CA GLU A 14 -15.23 0.53 -2.70
C GLU A 14 -15.68 -0.35 -3.88
N ALA A 15 -15.91 0.24 -5.06
CA ALA A 15 -16.28 -0.51 -6.26
C ALA A 15 -15.17 -1.46 -6.74
N LEU A 16 -13.91 -1.03 -6.69
CA LEU A 16 -12.77 -1.87 -7.05
C LEU A 16 -12.61 -3.03 -6.07
N ILE A 17 -12.64 -2.76 -4.77
CA ILE A 17 -12.52 -3.80 -3.73
C ILE A 17 -13.64 -4.83 -3.85
N ASN A 18 -14.87 -4.38 -4.07
CA ASN A 18 -16.02 -5.27 -4.22
C ASN A 18 -15.96 -6.15 -5.47
N SER A 19 -15.26 -5.71 -6.53
CA SER A 19 -15.19 -6.44 -7.79
C SER A 19 -13.95 -7.32 -7.93
N LEU A 20 -12.81 -6.86 -7.40
CA LEU A 20 -11.51 -7.51 -7.57
C LEU A 20 -10.99 -8.17 -6.29
N GLY A 21 -11.52 -7.78 -5.13
CA GLY A 21 -10.87 -8.02 -3.85
C GLY A 21 -9.71 -7.05 -3.61
N ILE A 22 -9.26 -6.97 -2.35
CA ILE A 22 -8.27 -5.99 -1.89
C ILE A 22 -6.94 -6.15 -2.61
N ILE A 23 -6.43 -7.39 -2.74
CA ILE A 23 -5.11 -7.67 -3.32
C ILE A 23 -5.03 -7.22 -4.78
N ASP A 24 -6.02 -7.59 -5.59
CA ASP A 24 -6.01 -7.25 -7.01
C ASP A 24 -6.38 -5.79 -7.26
N THR A 25 -7.13 -5.15 -6.34
CA THR A 25 -7.35 -3.69 -6.34
C THR A 25 -6.04 -2.93 -6.18
N ILE A 26 -5.19 -3.31 -5.22
CA ILE A 26 -3.89 -2.68 -4.99
C ILE A 26 -3.01 -2.79 -6.22
N ARG A 27 -2.92 -3.99 -6.82
CA ARG A 27 -2.15 -4.21 -8.05
C ARG A 27 -2.66 -3.36 -9.20
N PHE A 28 -3.99 -3.26 -9.36
CA PHE A 28 -4.61 -2.42 -10.37
C PHE A 28 -4.21 -0.94 -10.18
N ILE A 29 -4.34 -0.41 -8.97
CA ILE A 29 -3.97 0.98 -8.66
C ILE A 29 -2.47 1.20 -8.93
N GLN A 30 -1.60 0.30 -8.48
CA GLN A 30 -0.15 0.40 -8.69
C GLN A 30 0.24 0.36 -10.17
N TYR A 31 -0.50 -0.36 -11.01
CA TYR A 31 -0.23 -0.41 -12.45
C TYR A 31 -0.55 0.92 -13.15
N TYR A 32 -1.63 1.59 -12.74
CA TYR A 32 -2.08 2.85 -13.36
C TYR A 32 -1.54 4.10 -12.65
N SER A 33 -1.13 3.97 -11.39
CA SER A 33 -0.34 4.98 -10.70
C SER A 33 1.09 4.91 -11.23
N SER A 34 1.54 5.96 -11.90
CA SER A 34 2.98 6.19 -12.00
C SER A 34 3.48 6.43 -10.59
N GLY A 35 3.91 5.37 -9.90
CA GLY A 35 4.52 5.49 -8.58
C GLY A 35 5.54 6.63 -8.63
N GLN A 36 5.42 7.60 -7.73
CA GLN A 36 6.47 8.59 -7.54
C GLN A 36 7.48 8.03 -6.55
N GLY A 37 8.75 8.19 -6.86
CA GLY A 37 9.86 7.61 -6.09
C GLY A 37 10.61 6.54 -6.89
N ASP A 38 11.93 6.56 -6.78
CA ASP A 38 12.77 5.49 -7.29
C ASP A 38 12.97 4.51 -6.13
N TYR A 39 11.99 3.63 -5.92
CA TYR A 39 12.07 2.62 -4.85
C TYR A 39 13.36 1.79 -4.95
N THR A 40 13.93 1.63 -6.15
CA THR A 40 15.22 0.94 -6.30
C THR A 40 16.33 1.75 -5.62
N GLN A 41 16.43 3.06 -5.89
CA GLN A 41 17.38 3.94 -5.21
C GLN A 41 17.10 4.07 -3.71
N GLU A 42 15.84 4.29 -3.33
CA GLU A 42 15.43 4.48 -1.94
C GLU A 42 15.70 3.23 -1.11
N ARG A 43 15.43 2.03 -1.65
CA ARG A 43 15.77 0.75 -1.01
C ARG A 43 17.27 0.68 -0.66
N HIS A 44 18.15 1.02 -1.60
CA HIS A 44 19.60 0.96 -1.36
C HIS A 44 20.06 1.90 -0.25
N GLN A 45 19.39 3.04 -0.04
CA GLN A 45 19.80 4.00 0.99
C GLN A 45 19.72 3.47 2.42
N TRP A 46 18.78 2.55 2.69
CA TRP A 46 18.57 1.99 4.02
C TRP A 46 18.93 0.50 4.08
N LEU A 47 18.54 -0.32 3.10
CA LEU A 47 18.71 -1.77 3.16
C LEU A 47 20.17 -2.19 3.18
N ASP A 48 21.02 -1.51 2.42
CA ASP A 48 22.47 -1.79 2.39
C ASP A 48 23.14 -1.48 3.75
N LYS A 49 22.48 -0.70 4.62
CA LYS A 49 22.95 -0.33 5.95
C LYS A 49 22.30 -1.15 7.06
N THR A 50 21.31 -2.00 6.74
CA THR A 50 20.58 -2.81 7.73
C THR A 50 21.17 -4.22 7.78
N PRO A 51 21.74 -4.65 8.93
CA PRO A 51 22.19 -6.02 9.11
C PRO A 51 21.03 -7.03 8.96
N PRO A 52 21.27 -8.21 8.36
CA PRO A 52 20.23 -9.24 8.22
C PRO A 52 19.55 -9.62 9.53
N ASP A 53 20.29 -9.67 10.63
CA ASP A 53 19.74 -10.02 11.96
C ASP A 53 18.71 -9.00 12.46
N GLU A 54 18.87 -7.72 12.13
CA GLU A 54 17.90 -6.67 12.45
C GLU A 54 16.62 -6.81 11.62
N ILE A 55 16.76 -7.19 10.34
CA ILE A 55 15.62 -7.48 9.46
C ILE A 55 14.81 -8.66 10.02
N PHE A 56 15.47 -9.75 10.39
CA PHE A 56 14.81 -10.92 10.95
C PHE A 56 14.18 -10.64 12.33
N ALA A 57 14.74 -9.73 13.12
CA ALA A 57 14.13 -9.29 14.36
C ALA A 57 12.84 -8.50 14.11
N LEU A 58 12.85 -7.58 13.13
CA LEU A 58 11.68 -6.79 12.74
C LEU A 58 10.53 -7.68 12.26
N MET A 59 10.82 -8.66 11.40
CA MET A 59 9.82 -9.61 10.88
C MET A 59 9.16 -10.43 11.99
N LYS A 60 9.88 -10.75 13.07
CA LYS A 60 9.35 -11.50 14.21
C LYS A 60 8.53 -10.64 15.17
N GLN A 61 8.70 -9.31 15.11
CA GLN A 61 7.99 -8.35 15.95
C GLN A 61 6.65 -7.92 15.37
N GLN A 62 6.36 -8.23 14.11
CA GLN A 62 5.06 -7.99 13.50
C GLN A 62 4.13 -9.20 13.79
N PRO A 63 3.19 -9.10 14.74
CA PRO A 63 2.18 -10.13 14.90
C PRO A 63 1.31 -10.19 13.65
N GLU A 64 0.94 -11.40 13.22
CA GLU A 64 0.00 -11.72 12.15
C GLU A 64 -1.35 -10.98 12.32
N ASN A 65 -1.44 -9.72 11.88
CA ASN A 65 -2.67 -8.94 12.00
C ASN A 65 -2.85 -7.92 10.85
N ASP A 66 -2.52 -8.33 9.63
CA ASP A 66 -2.65 -7.47 8.44
C ASP A 66 -3.98 -7.65 7.72
N ASN A 67 -5.04 -7.09 8.30
CA ASN A 67 -6.24 -6.72 7.54
C ASN A 67 -6.57 -5.22 7.62
N HIS A 68 -5.73 -4.39 8.27
CA HIS A 68 -6.05 -2.98 8.53
C HIS A 68 -4.98 -1.97 8.06
N GLU A 69 -3.83 -2.41 7.53
CA GLU A 69 -2.77 -1.48 7.07
C GLU A 69 -3.10 -0.80 5.72
N TYR A 70 -4.08 -1.30 4.97
CA TYR A 70 -4.47 -0.71 3.69
C TYR A 70 -5.31 0.57 3.81
N ASP A 71 -5.81 0.89 5.01
CA ASP A 71 -6.61 2.09 5.25
C ASP A 71 -5.78 3.38 5.15
N GLU A 72 -4.45 3.30 5.31
CA GLU A 72 -3.57 4.48 5.21
C GLU A 72 -3.27 4.91 3.75
N ILE A 73 -3.53 4.03 2.77
CA ILE A 73 -3.34 4.34 1.35
C ILE A 73 -4.55 5.10 0.76
N ILE A 74 -5.71 5.06 1.46
CA ILE A 74 -6.99 5.62 1.00
C ILE A 74 -7.45 6.77 1.91
N ASN A 75 -6.57 7.74 2.18
CA ASN A 75 -6.98 8.99 2.85
C ASN A 75 -6.33 10.23 2.23
#